data_AF-A0A1S1MZW0-F1
#
_entry.id   AF-A0A1S1MZW0-F1
#
_cell.length_a   1.000
_cell.length_b   1.000
_cell.length_c   1.000
_cell.angle_alpha   90.00
_cell.angle_beta   90.00
_cell.angle_gamma   90.00
#
_symmetry.space_group_name_H-M   'P 1'
#
loop_
_entity.id
_entity.type
_entity.pdbx_description
1 polymer ?
#
loop_
_entity_poly.entity_id
_entity_poly.type
_entity_poly.pdbx_seq_one_letter_code
_entity_poly.pdbx_strand_id
1 'polypeptide(L)'
;MPYSIEINEGFFSAKFVVSNNINNTRILSVLGKYDPNGVILDSVNGNTKAAYAILLGAKLYECKQLEKVNSSVSFTNEFTNRYSDIAILYKSDWQGWDVKISKFCLLPDFSIEEVA
;
A
#
# COMPACT_ATOMS: atom_id res chain seq x y z
N MET A 1 -5.49 -6.84 -17.07
CA MET A 1 -4.03 -6.96 -17.30
C MET A 1 -3.34 -6.48 -16.04
N PRO A 2 -2.29 -7.19 -15.58
CA PRO A 2 -1.53 -6.76 -14.43
C PRO A 2 -0.84 -5.45 -14.77
N TYR A 3 -0.63 -4.60 -13.77
CA TYR A 3 0.00 -3.30 -13.95
C TYR A 3 0.91 -2.96 -12.78
N SER A 4 1.91 -2.12 -13.03
CA SER A 4 2.73 -1.52 -11.98
C SER A 4 2.28 -0.08 -11.76
N ILE A 5 2.29 0.36 -10.51
CA ILE A 5 2.04 1.76 -10.15
C ILE A 5 3.03 2.18 -9.06
N GLU A 6 3.53 3.40 -9.18
CA GLU A 6 4.44 4.03 -8.22
C GLU A 6 3.79 5.32 -7.71
N ILE A 7 3.85 5.51 -6.40
CA ILE A 7 3.27 6.64 -5.68
C ILE A 7 4.30 7.25 -4.73
N ASN A 8 4.23 8.56 -4.56
CA ASN A 8 5.12 9.31 -3.68
C ASN A 8 4.26 10.26 -2.85
N GLU A 9 4.05 9.89 -1.59
CA GLU A 9 3.29 10.66 -0.60
C GLU A 9 4.25 11.35 0.36
N GLY A 10 3.76 12.34 1.11
CA GLY A 10 4.60 13.13 2.02
C GLY A 10 5.35 12.31 3.09
N PHE A 11 4.85 11.12 3.44
CA PHE A 11 5.40 10.27 4.51
C PHE A 11 5.91 8.90 4.03
N PHE A 12 5.67 8.54 2.77
CA PHE A 12 6.15 7.29 2.21
C PHE A 12 6.21 7.33 0.68
N SER A 13 7.07 6.48 0.11
CA SER A 13 7.09 6.18 -1.33
C SER A 13 6.89 4.68 -1.51
N ALA A 14 6.09 4.29 -2.51
CA ALA A 14 5.80 2.88 -2.75
C ALA A 14 5.65 2.55 -4.22
N LYS A 15 6.07 1.34 -4.59
CA LYS A 15 5.83 0.74 -5.91
C LYS A 15 5.16 -0.60 -5.74
N PHE A 16 4.02 -0.76 -6.43
CA PHE A 16 3.21 -1.96 -6.38
C PHE A 16 3.06 -2.57 -7.77
N VAL A 17 3.06 -3.91 -7.82
CA VAL A 17 2.59 -4.68 -8.97
C VAL A 17 1.24 -5.28 -8.60
N VAL A 18 0.20 -4.94 -9.36
CA VAL A 18 -1.18 -5.34 -9.12
C VAL A 18 -1.57 -6.45 -10.10
N SER A 19 -2.10 -7.56 -9.59
CA SER A 19 -2.50 -8.72 -10.38
C SER A 19 -3.83 -8.50 -11.10
N ASN A 20 -4.23 -9.46 -11.94
CA ASN A 20 -5.52 -9.43 -12.63
C ASN A 20 -6.73 -9.63 -11.69
N ASN A 21 -6.52 -10.07 -10.45
CA ASN A 21 -7.58 -10.29 -9.47
C ASN A 21 -8.16 -8.97 -8.93
N ILE A 22 -7.42 -7.87 -9.07
CA ILE A 22 -7.87 -6.53 -8.72
C ILE A 22 -8.41 -5.85 -9.99
N ASN A 23 -9.72 -5.91 -10.15
CA ASN A 23 -10.45 -5.19 -11.19
C ASN A 23 -11.06 -3.87 -10.65
N ASN A 24 -11.59 -3.04 -11.56
CA ASN A 24 -12.16 -1.75 -11.18
C ASN A 24 -13.31 -1.88 -10.18
N THR A 25 -14.16 -2.90 -10.30
CA THR A 25 -15.27 -3.13 -9.35
C THR A 25 -14.75 -3.37 -7.94
N ARG A 26 -13.71 -4.20 -7.79
CA ARG A 26 -13.08 -4.46 -6.50
C ARG A 26 -12.38 -3.22 -5.94
N ILE A 27 -11.66 -2.48 -6.79
CA ILE A 27 -11.05 -1.20 -6.40
C ILE A 27 -12.11 -0.23 -5.87
N LEU A 28 -13.21 -0.03 -6.60
CA LEU A 28 -14.29 0.86 -6.20
C LEU A 28 -14.98 0.39 -4.91
N SER A 29 -15.15 -0.92 -4.72
CA SER A 29 -15.69 -1.46 -3.47
C SER A 29 -14.77 -1.18 -2.28
N VAL A 30 -13.45 -1.32 -2.46
CA VAL A 30 -12.46 -1.02 -1.42
C VAL A 30 -12.45 0.48 -1.11
N LEU A 31 -12.41 1.33 -2.14
CA LEU A 31 -12.47 2.78 -1.97
C LEU A 31 -13.79 3.23 -1.30
N GLY A 32 -14.93 2.67 -1.70
CA GLY A 32 -16.21 2.99 -1.05
C GLY A 32 -16.26 2.63 0.44
N LYS A 33 -15.47 1.63 0.87
CA LYS A 33 -15.37 1.23 2.28
C LYS A 33 -14.35 2.06 3.07
N TYR A 34 -13.19 2.33 2.48
CA TYR A 34 -12.03 2.91 3.18
C TYR A 34 -11.78 4.39 2.88
N ASP A 35 -12.40 4.93 1.85
CA ASP A 35 -12.43 6.34 1.46
C ASP A 35 -13.89 6.78 1.15
N PRO A 36 -14.83 6.64 2.11
CA PRO A 36 -16.25 6.86 1.85
C PRO A 36 -16.59 8.31 1.46
N ASN A 37 -15.73 9.26 1.83
CA ASN A 37 -15.88 10.67 1.49
C ASN A 37 -15.15 11.05 0.19
N GLY A 38 -14.43 10.12 -0.43
CA GLY A 38 -13.69 10.35 -1.69
C GLY A 38 -12.46 11.25 -1.55
N VAL A 39 -11.90 11.43 -0.35
CA VAL A 39 -10.77 12.36 -0.12
C VAL A 39 -9.53 11.91 -0.89
N ILE A 40 -9.23 10.62 -0.90
CA ILE A 40 -8.10 10.05 -1.64
C ILE A 40 -8.42 10.06 -3.14
N LEU A 41 -9.66 9.73 -3.51
CA LEU A 41 -10.07 9.73 -4.91
C LEU A 41 -10.00 11.14 -5.55
N ASP A 42 -10.41 12.15 -4.81
CA ASP A 42 -10.38 13.55 -5.24
C ASP A 42 -8.94 14.07 -5.36
N SER A 43 -8.04 13.68 -4.46
CA SER A 43 -6.63 14.11 -4.51
C SER A 43 -5.89 13.64 -5.77
N VAL A 44 -6.42 12.60 -6.44
CA VAL A 44 -5.88 12.07 -7.70
C VAL A 44 -6.82 12.29 -8.89
N ASN A 45 -7.69 13.30 -8.83
CA ASN A 45 -8.61 13.67 -9.91
C ASN A 45 -9.47 12.50 -10.42
N GLY A 46 -9.98 11.67 -9.50
CA GLY A 46 -10.85 10.53 -9.85
C GLY A 46 -10.12 9.29 -10.38
N ASN A 47 -8.78 9.27 -10.39
CA ASN A 47 -8.04 8.09 -10.83
C ASN A 47 -8.10 6.98 -9.77
N THR A 48 -9.06 6.07 -9.94
CA THR A 48 -9.33 4.96 -9.01
C THR A 48 -8.11 4.05 -8.73
N LYS A 49 -7.25 3.81 -9.73
CA LYS A 49 -6.03 2.99 -9.54
C LYS A 49 -4.99 3.70 -8.69
N ALA A 50 -4.81 5.01 -8.90
CA ALA A 50 -3.93 5.83 -8.08
C ALA A 50 -4.47 5.93 -6.65
N ALA A 51 -5.77 6.20 -6.48
CA ALA A 51 -6.41 6.29 -5.18
C ALA A 51 -6.27 4.98 -4.38
N TYR A 52 -6.50 3.85 -5.06
CA TYR A 52 -6.29 2.52 -4.48
C TYR A 52 -4.84 2.28 -4.05
N ALA A 53 -3.86 2.65 -4.87
CA ALA A 53 -2.45 2.53 -4.52
C ALA A 53 -2.09 3.40 -3.30
N ILE A 54 -2.60 4.63 -3.23
CA ILE A 54 -2.38 5.53 -2.09
C ILE A 54 -2.99 4.95 -0.82
N LEU A 55 -4.24 4.49 -0.87
CA LEU A 55 -4.89 3.82 0.25
C LEU A 55 -4.08 2.61 0.72
N LEU A 56 -3.64 1.75 -0.21
CA LEU A 56 -2.81 0.60 0.10
C LEU A 56 -1.51 1.01 0.81
N GLY A 57 -0.83 2.02 0.28
CA GLY A 57 0.39 2.57 0.87
C GLY A 57 0.17 3.16 2.26
N ALA A 58 -0.93 3.89 2.47
CA ALA A 58 -1.31 4.46 3.76
C ALA A 58 -1.56 3.36 4.82
N LYS A 59 -2.25 2.28 4.45
CA LYS A 59 -2.48 1.13 5.35
C LYS A 59 -1.21 0.34 5.65
N LEU A 60 -0.31 0.20 4.68
CA LEU A 60 1.03 -0.35 4.92
C LEU A 60 1.85 0.56 5.84
N TYR A 61 1.76 1.87 5.67
CA TYR A 61 2.42 2.85 6.53
C TYR A 61 1.94 2.72 7.99
N GLU A 62 0.62 2.64 8.21
CA GLU A 62 0.04 2.38 9.55
C GLU A 62 0.63 1.11 10.17
N CYS A 63 0.66 0.01 9.42
CA CYS A 63 1.25 -1.25 9.89
C CYS A 63 2.74 -1.11 10.19
N LYS A 64 3.49 -0.34 9.39
CA LYS A 64 4.91 -0.11 9.60
C LYS A 64 5.20 0.73 10.85
N GLN A 65 4.32 1.68 11.19
CA GLN A 65 4.44 2.41 12.46
C GLN A 65 4.19 1.49 13.66
N LEU A 66 3.30 0.50 13.55
CA LEU A 66 3.08 -0.49 14.61
C LEU A 66 4.29 -1.41 14.81
N GLU A 67 4.93 -1.85 13.73
CA GLU A 67 6.18 -2.63 13.78
C GLU A 67 7.31 -1.87 14.52
N LYS A 68 7.40 -0.54 14.36
CA LYS A 68 8.40 0.26 15.09
C LYS A 68 8.20 0.21 16.61
N VAL A 69 6.95 0.04 17.07
CA VAL A 69 6.61 -0.06 18.50
C VAL A 69 6.83 -1.51 18.99
N ASN A 70 6.58 -2.50 18.14
CA ASN A 70 6.76 -3.92 18.46
C ASN A 70 7.58 -4.62 17.37
N SER A 71 8.90 -4.66 17.58
CA SER A 71 9.89 -5.20 16.62
C SER A 71 9.72 -6.68 16.28
N SER A 72 8.88 -7.41 17.02
CA SER A 72 8.58 -8.83 16.75
C SER A 72 7.53 -9.02 15.65
N VAL A 73 6.97 -7.94 15.12
CA VAL A 73 5.81 -7.97 14.22
C VAL A 73 6.19 -7.48 12.83
N SER A 74 6.04 -8.33 11.81
CA SER A 74 6.21 -7.91 10.41
C SER A 74 5.02 -7.07 9.95
N PHE A 75 5.26 -5.84 9.45
CA PHE A 75 4.18 -4.99 8.93
C PHE A 75 3.36 -5.62 7.81
N THR A 76 3.96 -6.50 6.99
CA THR A 76 3.22 -7.20 5.92
C THR A 76 2.29 -8.27 6.47
N ASN A 77 2.64 -8.88 7.61
CA ASN A 77 1.74 -9.78 8.32
C ASN A 77 0.61 -9.01 9.00
N GLU A 78 0.88 -7.86 9.61
CA GLU A 78 -0.18 -7.00 10.16
C GLU A 78 -1.15 -6.53 9.08
N PHE A 79 -0.63 -6.13 7.92
CA PHE A 79 -1.48 -5.78 6.79
C PHE A 79 -2.36 -6.97 6.38
N THR A 80 -1.77 -8.17 6.25
CA THR A 80 -2.52 -9.38 5.91
C THR A 80 -3.62 -9.68 6.94
N ASN A 81 -3.36 -9.47 8.23
CA ASN A 81 -4.31 -9.77 9.29
C ASN A 81 -5.45 -8.75 9.40
N ARG A 82 -5.16 -7.45 9.18
CA ARG A 82 -6.12 -6.36 9.39
C ARG A 82 -6.82 -5.91 8.12
N TYR A 83 -6.19 -6.09 6.97
CA TYR A 83 -6.57 -5.47 5.70
C TYR A 83 -6.58 -6.48 4.54
N SER A 84 -6.84 -7.76 4.82
CA SER A 84 -6.96 -8.81 3.79
C SER A 84 -8.06 -8.54 2.77
N ASP A 85 -9.08 -7.77 3.14
CA ASP A 85 -10.16 -7.37 2.26
C ASP A 85 -9.75 -6.26 1.27
N ILE A 86 -8.74 -5.45 1.61
CA ILE A 86 -8.10 -4.51 0.68
C ILE A 86 -7.30 -5.29 -0.37
N ALA A 87 -6.37 -6.14 0.06
CA ALA A 87 -5.53 -6.92 -0.83
C ALA A 87 -4.91 -8.14 -0.13
N ILE A 88 -4.73 -9.22 -0.90
CA ILE A 88 -3.86 -10.33 -0.54
C ILE A 88 -2.45 -10.03 -1.05
N LEU A 89 -1.51 -9.83 -0.13
CA LEU A 89 -0.12 -9.56 -0.48
C LEU A 89 0.58 -10.81 -1.04
N TYR A 90 1.41 -10.62 -2.06
CA TYR A 90 2.27 -11.65 -2.61
C TYR A 90 3.29 -12.12 -1.55
N LYS A 91 3.25 -13.42 -1.23
CA LYS A 91 4.24 -14.09 -0.38
C LYS A 91 5.07 -15.14 -1.14
N SER A 92 4.45 -15.81 -2.12
CA SER A 92 5.10 -16.80 -2.99
C SER A 92 4.26 -17.03 -4.26
N ASP A 93 4.86 -17.60 -5.30
CA ASP A 93 4.20 -17.88 -6.60
C ASP A 93 3.10 -18.94 -6.55
N TRP A 94 2.94 -19.64 -5.42
CA TRP A 94 2.03 -20.78 -5.27
C TRP A 94 0.63 -20.39 -4.77
N GLN A 95 0.40 -19.13 -4.41
CA GLN A 95 -0.90 -18.65 -3.91
C GLN A 95 -1.48 -17.56 -4.80
N GLY A 96 -2.81 -17.47 -4.86
CA GLY A 96 -3.49 -16.34 -5.48
C GLY A 96 -3.15 -15.06 -4.74
N TRP A 97 -2.51 -14.11 -5.42
CA TRP A 97 -2.10 -12.82 -4.86
C TRP A 97 -2.76 -11.67 -5.63
N ASP A 98 -2.96 -10.56 -4.93
CA ASP A 98 -3.55 -9.35 -5.47
C ASP A 98 -2.48 -8.29 -5.74
N VAL A 99 -1.56 -8.11 -4.79
CA VAL A 99 -0.54 -7.08 -4.88
C VAL A 99 0.82 -7.59 -4.42
N LYS A 100 1.86 -7.32 -5.22
CA LYS A 100 3.25 -7.48 -4.84
C LYS A 100 3.87 -6.11 -4.54
N ILE A 101 4.50 -5.99 -3.39
CA ILE A 101 5.24 -4.77 -3.00
C ILE A 101 6.62 -4.86 -3.64
N SER A 102 6.91 -3.99 -4.60
CA SER A 102 8.23 -3.90 -5.24
C SER A 102 9.17 -2.93 -4.52
N LYS A 103 8.61 -1.87 -3.91
CA LYS A 103 9.35 -0.89 -3.11
C LYS A 103 8.41 -0.30 -2.06
N PHE A 104 8.92 -0.08 -0.85
CA PHE A 104 8.22 0.67 0.19
C PHE A 104 9.25 1.36 1.10
N CYS A 105 9.25 2.69 1.12
CA CYS A 105 10.18 3.52 1.86
C CYS A 105 9.41 4.53 2.71
N LEU A 106 9.85 4.76 3.95
CA LEU A 106 9.31 5.84 4.79
C LEU A 106 10.03 7.15 4.47
N LEU A 107 9.33 8.27 4.56
CA LEU A 107 9.88 9.60 4.31
C LEU A 107 9.66 10.54 5.51
N PRO A 108 10.53 11.54 5.72
CA PRO A 108 11.83 11.68 5.06
C PRO A 108 12.79 10.56 5.51
N ASP A 109 13.55 10.01 4.57
CA ASP A 109 14.68 9.12 4.86
C ASP A 109 15.93 9.97 4.80
N PHE A 110 16.59 10.18 5.95
CA PHE A 110 17.80 10.98 6.02
C PHE A 110 18.87 10.23 6.81
N SER A 111 20.09 10.20 6.26
CA SER A 111 21.29 9.71 6.91
C SER A 111 22.19 10.89 7.25
N ILE A 112 22.62 10.97 8.50
CA ILE A 112 23.63 11.95 8.94
C ILE A 112 24.96 11.21 8.99
N GLU A 113 25.92 11.63 8.17
CA GLU A 113 27.32 11.21 8.29
C GLU A 113 28.11 12.35 8.95
N GLU A 114 28.68 12.09 10.11
CA GLU A 114 29.64 13.01 10.73
C GLU A 114 31.02 12.78 10.09
N VAL A 115 31.56 13.83 9.47
CA VAL A 115 32.90 13.82 8.91
C VAL A 115 33.85 14.36 9.97
N ALA A 116 34.75 13.50 10.46
CA ALA A 116 35.83 13.86 11.37
C ALA A 116 36.98 14.57 10.63
#